data_AF-A0A8J4A2J0-F1
#
_entry.id   AF-A0A8J4A2J0-F1
#
_cell.length_a   1.000
_cell.length_b   1.000
_cell.length_c   1.000
_cell.angle_alpha   90.00
_cell.angle_beta   90.00
_cell.angle_gamma   90.00
#
_symmetry.space_group_name_H-M   'P 1'
#
loop_
_entity.id
_entity.type
_entity.pdbx_description
1 polymer ?
#
loop_
_entity_poly.entity_id
_entity_poly.type
_entity_poly.pdbx_seq_one_letter_code
_entity_poly.pdbx_strand_id
1 'polypeptide(L)'
;MLARTASVRARPDGVEAVRHSGGMQIIEVSDLGVRSAVLRLTRRDTPLTFEIYPMVHIGEPAFYAAVTERLRRCDLVVAEGVGGTRMPDGSRRRTRGTVAASALTSSYRLPARFARAGLVLQNIPLATLGVPVSYPDMTDEQFSAGWREVPPWQRMLVTAGAPVAGLYQLAFGSRRALARELETTDEHWHDELMNIDSMDELMALLGEKRDRLLIAELDDIHRRRGHEPVTVAVVYGAAHVAPVVYGMRALHGYGLRGAGWLTVFDL
;
A
#
# COMPACT_ATOMS: atom_id res chain seq x y z
N MET A 1 -26.36 48.42 5.51
CA MET A 1 -26.39 47.44 4.42
C MET A 1 -25.10 47.60 3.63
N LEU A 2 -24.01 46.97 4.08
CA LEU A 2 -22.64 47.23 3.60
C LEU A 2 -22.20 46.07 2.69
N ALA A 3 -21.92 46.40 1.43
CA ALA A 3 -21.24 45.52 0.48
C ALA A 3 -19.78 45.32 0.92
N ARG A 4 -19.32 44.07 0.99
CA ARG A 4 -17.89 43.74 1.11
C ARG A 4 -17.44 43.03 -0.16
N THR A 5 -16.70 43.77 -0.95
CA THR A 5 -15.88 43.33 -2.09
C THR A 5 -14.80 42.38 -1.60
N ALA A 6 -14.80 41.13 -2.08
CA ALA A 6 -13.69 40.20 -1.84
C ALA A 6 -12.57 40.48 -2.85
N SER A 7 -11.50 41.11 -2.36
CA SER A 7 -10.25 41.31 -3.08
C SER A 7 -9.53 39.97 -3.28
N VAL A 8 -9.43 39.52 -4.53
CA VAL A 8 -8.55 38.41 -4.94
C VAL A 8 -7.11 38.90 -4.89
N ARG A 9 -6.32 38.39 -3.92
CA ARG A 9 -4.87 38.59 -3.87
C ARG A 9 -4.20 37.33 -4.42
N ALA A 10 -3.79 37.37 -5.68
CA ALA A 10 -2.97 36.33 -6.29
C ALA A 10 -1.63 36.21 -5.57
N ARG A 11 -1.21 34.98 -5.22
CA ARG A 11 0.18 34.63 -4.89
C ARG A 11 0.78 33.86 -6.06
N PRO A 12 2.11 33.93 -6.30
CA PRO A 12 2.74 33.56 -7.58
C PRO A 12 3.13 32.08 -7.68
N ASP A 13 2.83 31.26 -6.68
CA ASP A 13 3.37 29.90 -6.59
C ASP A 13 2.21 28.94 -6.82
N GLY A 14 2.13 28.38 -8.03
CA GLY A 14 1.04 27.56 -8.56
C GLY A 14 0.79 26.22 -7.86
N VAL A 15 0.60 26.23 -6.55
CA VAL A 15 0.05 25.12 -5.79
C VAL A 15 -1.42 25.43 -5.53
N GLU A 16 -2.27 24.90 -6.41
CA GLU A 16 -3.71 24.93 -6.23
C GLU A 16 -4.05 24.02 -5.03
N ALA A 17 -4.33 24.63 -3.89
CA ALA A 17 -4.80 23.93 -2.71
C ALA A 17 -6.26 23.53 -2.95
N VAL A 18 -6.45 22.38 -3.59
CA VAL A 18 -7.77 21.75 -3.70
C VAL A 18 -8.19 21.31 -2.30
N ARG A 19 -9.11 22.09 -1.68
CA ARG A 19 -9.83 21.67 -0.49
C ARG A 19 -11.06 20.88 -0.94
N HIS A 20 -10.94 19.55 -0.97
CA HIS A 20 -12.12 18.69 -0.90
C HIS A 20 -12.38 18.35 0.56
N SER A 21 -13.55 18.75 1.06
CA SER A 21 -14.15 18.29 2.31
C SER A 21 -14.79 16.91 2.13
N GLY A 22 -14.09 15.98 1.47
CA GLY A 22 -14.50 14.61 1.16
C GLY A 22 -13.42 13.62 1.62
N GLY A 23 -13.74 12.32 1.66
CA GLY A 23 -12.88 11.25 2.19
C GLY A 23 -11.43 11.28 1.69
N MET A 24 -10.55 10.62 2.45
CA MET A 24 -9.14 10.49 2.09
C MET A 24 -9.00 9.61 0.83
N GLN A 25 -8.64 10.21 -0.30
CA GLN A 25 -8.38 9.50 -1.56
C GLN A 25 -6.93 8.98 -1.58
N ILE A 26 -6.76 7.66 -1.71
CA ILE A 26 -5.45 6.98 -1.65
C ILE A 26 -4.98 6.62 -3.07
N ILE A 27 -5.86 6.04 -3.87
CA ILE A 27 -5.72 5.80 -5.30
C ILE A 27 -6.76 6.65 -6.03
N GLU A 28 -6.32 7.27 -7.12
CA GLU A 28 -7.21 7.97 -8.03
C GLU A 28 -7.25 7.22 -9.35
N VAL A 29 -8.46 6.91 -9.79
CA VAL A 29 -8.71 6.38 -11.13
C VAL A 29 -9.45 7.45 -11.93
N SER A 30 -8.96 7.73 -13.14
CA SER A 30 -9.54 8.72 -14.05
C SER A 30 -9.38 8.27 -15.50
N ASP A 31 -10.00 8.99 -16.43
CA ASP A 31 -9.81 8.77 -17.86
C ASP A 31 -8.35 8.93 -18.33
N LEU A 32 -7.52 9.63 -17.55
CA LEU A 32 -6.10 9.84 -17.84
C LEU A 32 -5.23 8.66 -17.41
N GLY A 33 -5.67 7.87 -16.42
CA GLY A 33 -4.80 6.89 -15.78
C GLY A 33 -5.14 6.64 -14.32
N VAL A 34 -4.29 5.83 -13.69
CA VAL A 34 -4.32 5.55 -12.26
C VAL A 34 -3.17 6.28 -11.58
N ARG A 35 -3.44 6.92 -10.44
CA ARG A 35 -2.46 7.64 -9.62
C ARG A 35 -2.53 7.17 -8.18
N SER A 36 -1.39 7.17 -7.49
CA SER A 36 -1.26 6.86 -6.07
C SER A 36 -0.81 8.10 -5.29
N ALA A 37 -1.49 8.38 -4.17
CA ALA A 37 -1.23 9.51 -3.31
C ALA A 37 -0.09 9.23 -2.33
N VAL A 38 1.04 9.91 -2.48
CA VAL A 38 2.11 9.93 -1.48
C VAL A 38 1.70 10.86 -0.34
N LEU A 39 1.29 10.26 0.78
CA LEU A 39 0.73 10.97 1.92
C LEU A 39 1.82 11.35 2.91
N ARG A 40 1.82 12.61 3.35
CA ARG A 40 2.76 13.08 4.38
C ARG A 40 2.03 13.32 5.70
N LEU A 41 2.36 12.51 6.70
CA LEU A 41 1.88 12.67 8.07
C LEU A 41 2.89 13.49 8.88
N THR A 42 2.41 14.57 9.50
CA THR A 42 3.22 15.43 10.37
C THR A 42 2.47 15.76 11.66
N ARG A 43 3.21 16.13 12.69
CA ARG A 43 2.69 16.70 13.93
C ARG A 43 3.51 17.93 14.31
N ARG A 44 2.92 18.86 15.07
CA ARG A 44 3.59 20.13 15.45
C ARG A 44 4.72 19.94 16.47
N ASP A 45 4.57 19.01 17.40
CA ASP A 45 5.46 18.87 18.56
C ASP A 45 6.64 17.91 18.33
N THR A 46 6.80 17.42 17.10
CA THR A 46 7.84 16.46 16.72
C THR A 46 8.35 16.78 15.33
N PRO A 47 9.67 16.73 15.10
CA PRO A 47 10.23 16.87 13.76
C PRO A 47 10.16 15.57 12.92
N LEU A 48 9.77 14.44 13.52
CA LEU A 48 9.56 13.16 12.83
C LEU A 48 8.41 13.28 11.81
N THR A 49 8.67 12.80 10.60
CA THR A 49 7.67 12.75 9.52
C THR A 49 7.50 11.30 9.05
N PHE A 50 6.26 10.90 8.77
CA PHE A 50 5.98 9.69 8.01
C PHE A 50 5.55 10.05 6.58
N GLU A 51 6.19 9.45 5.58
CA GLU A 51 5.77 9.50 4.18
C GLU A 51 5.22 8.14 3.77
N ILE A 52 3.94 8.06 3.48
CA ILE A 52 3.26 6.81 3.12
C ILE A 52 3.15 6.73 1.61
N TYR A 53 3.56 5.59 1.07
CA TYR A 53 3.54 5.22 -0.34
C TYR A 53 2.54 4.07 -0.53
N PRO A 54 1.28 4.37 -0.89
CA PRO A 54 0.28 3.36 -1.20
C PRO A 54 0.72 2.58 -2.44
N MET A 55 1.07 1.32 -2.24
CA MET A 55 1.60 0.49 -3.31
C MET A 55 0.47 -0.22 -4.05
N VAL A 56 0.56 -0.16 -5.38
CA VAL A 56 -0.17 -1.02 -6.30
C VAL A 56 0.83 -2.05 -6.86
N HIS A 57 0.47 -3.33 -6.83
CA HIS A 57 1.37 -4.41 -7.22
C HIS A 57 1.62 -4.51 -8.73
N ILE A 58 0.80 -3.86 -9.56
CA ILE A 58 0.95 -3.77 -11.01
C ILE A 58 0.93 -2.30 -11.43
N GLY A 59 1.93 -1.88 -12.20
CA GLY A 59 2.07 -0.50 -12.67
C GLY A 59 3.16 -0.36 -13.72
N GLU A 60 3.36 0.85 -14.22
CA GLU A 60 4.47 1.14 -15.13
C GLU A 60 5.81 1.17 -14.38
N PRO A 61 6.93 0.82 -15.06
CA PRO A 61 8.26 0.89 -14.45
C PRO A 61 8.60 2.27 -13.85
N ALA A 62 8.11 3.34 -14.49
CA ALA A 62 8.36 4.71 -14.06
C ALA A 62 7.79 4.99 -12.66
N PHE A 63 6.63 4.42 -12.32
CA PHE A 63 6.03 4.51 -11.00
C PHE A 63 6.98 3.97 -9.92
N TYR A 64 7.44 2.72 -10.09
CA TYR A 64 8.33 2.07 -9.13
C TYR A 64 9.70 2.74 -9.06
N ALA A 65 10.21 3.25 -10.18
CA ALA A 65 11.45 4.04 -10.20
C ALA A 65 11.29 5.34 -9.39
N ALA A 66 10.16 6.05 -9.54
CA ALA A 66 9.87 7.27 -8.81
C ALA A 66 9.71 7.03 -7.30
N VAL A 67 9.02 5.94 -6.91
CA VAL A 67 8.95 5.52 -5.50
C VAL A 67 10.36 5.22 -4.98
N THR A 68 11.11 4.35 -5.67
CA THR A 68 12.48 3.97 -5.29
C THR A 68 13.37 5.18 -5.05
N GLU A 69 13.31 6.18 -5.94
CA GLU A 69 14.11 7.39 -5.82
C GLU A 69 13.74 8.24 -4.59
N ARG A 70 12.46 8.29 -4.24
CA ARG A 70 12.03 8.98 -3.01
C ARG A 70 12.44 8.22 -1.76
N LEU A 71 12.35 6.89 -1.75
CA LEU A 71 12.77 6.06 -0.62
C LEU A 71 14.25 6.24 -0.26
N ARG A 72 15.12 6.47 -1.26
CA ARG A 72 16.56 6.74 -1.03
C ARG A 72 16.82 8.03 -0.25
N ARG A 73 15.85 8.94 -0.17
CA ARG A 73 15.96 10.22 0.52
C ARG A 73 15.42 10.18 1.94
N CYS A 74 14.83 9.05 2.35
CA CYS A 74 14.33 8.84 3.69
C CYS A 74 15.42 8.23 4.59
N ASP A 75 15.24 8.35 5.90
CA ASP A 75 16.20 7.87 6.90
C ASP A 75 15.91 6.42 7.34
N LEU A 76 14.69 5.96 7.10
CA LEU A 76 14.20 4.62 7.42
C LEU A 76 13.06 4.27 6.48
N VAL A 77 13.03 3.03 6.01
CA VAL A 77 11.90 2.47 5.27
C VAL A 77 11.22 1.40 6.12
N VAL A 78 9.90 1.46 6.21
CA VAL A 78 9.03 0.44 6.78
C VAL A 78 8.26 -0.18 5.63
N ALA A 79 8.57 -1.42 5.28
CA ALA A 79 8.05 -2.06 4.08
C ALA A 79 7.25 -3.32 4.38
N GLU A 80 6.21 -3.52 3.58
CA GLU A 80 5.41 -4.74 3.58
C GLU A 80 6.26 -5.95 3.18
N GLY A 81 6.09 -7.09 3.85
CA GLY A 81 6.86 -8.29 3.54
C GLY A 81 6.19 -9.55 4.05
N VAL A 82 5.65 -10.37 3.14
CA VAL A 82 5.25 -11.73 3.53
C VAL A 82 6.50 -12.58 3.70
N GLY A 83 6.66 -13.12 4.91
CA GLY A 83 7.67 -14.07 5.36
C GLY A 83 8.68 -14.60 4.35
N GLY A 84 9.93 -14.32 4.69
CA GLY A 84 11.05 -15.21 4.44
C GLY A 84 12.03 -14.87 5.52
N THR A 85 12.04 -15.63 6.63
CA THR A 85 13.09 -15.48 7.66
C THR A 85 14.43 -15.50 6.93
N ARG A 86 15.10 -14.34 6.89
CA ARG A 86 16.40 -14.21 6.24
C ARG A 86 17.37 -14.91 7.16
N MET A 87 17.82 -16.08 6.75
CA MET A 87 18.86 -16.79 7.48
C MET A 87 20.11 -15.91 7.50
N PRO A 88 21.01 -16.05 8.50
CA PRO A 88 22.26 -15.28 8.56
C PRO A 88 23.12 -15.40 7.29
N ASP A 89 22.92 -16.44 6.48
CA ASP A 89 23.58 -16.69 5.20
C ASP A 89 22.91 -16.03 3.97
N GLY A 90 21.81 -15.30 4.18
CA GLY A 90 21.06 -14.62 3.12
C GLY A 90 20.06 -15.49 2.36
N SER A 91 19.93 -16.78 2.68
CA SER A 91 18.94 -17.67 2.10
C SER A 91 17.53 -17.45 2.70
N ARG A 92 16.49 -17.74 1.89
CA ARG A 92 15.08 -17.75 2.33
C ARG A 92 14.62 -19.19 2.50
N ARG A 93 14.15 -19.56 3.69
CA ARG A 93 13.56 -20.89 3.92
C ARG A 93 12.13 -20.92 3.40
N ARG A 94 11.86 -21.72 2.36
CA ARG A 94 10.49 -21.98 1.88
C ARG A 94 9.76 -22.87 2.89
N THR A 95 8.79 -22.32 3.60
CA THR A 95 7.80 -23.05 4.40
C THR A 95 6.46 -23.19 3.64
N ARG A 96 5.52 -24.00 4.17
CA ARG A 96 4.15 -24.08 3.63
C ARG A 96 3.42 -22.73 3.63
N GLY A 97 3.72 -21.82 4.55
CA GLY A 97 3.20 -20.44 4.56
C GLY A 97 3.62 -19.65 3.32
N THR A 98 4.88 -19.78 2.89
CA THR A 98 5.37 -19.23 1.62
C THR A 98 4.61 -19.75 0.40
N VAL A 99 4.03 -20.96 0.44
CA VAL A 99 3.24 -21.51 -0.68
C VAL A 99 1.85 -20.86 -0.73
N ALA A 100 1.20 -20.66 0.42
CA ALA A 100 -0.09 -19.97 0.51
C ALA A 100 0.05 -18.47 0.15
N ALA A 101 1.06 -17.79 0.70
CA ALA A 101 1.43 -16.43 0.30
C ALA A 101 1.81 -16.35 -1.19
N SER A 102 2.52 -17.35 -1.71
CA SER A 102 2.85 -17.45 -3.13
C SER A 102 1.61 -17.73 -4.00
N ALA A 103 0.58 -18.39 -3.48
CA ALA A 103 -0.67 -18.66 -4.19
C ALA A 103 -1.54 -17.39 -4.25
N LEU A 104 -1.67 -16.67 -3.14
CA LEU A 104 -2.31 -15.35 -3.07
C LEU A 104 -1.65 -14.34 -4.01
N THR A 105 -0.32 -14.41 -4.15
CA THR A 105 0.42 -13.55 -5.08
C THR A 105 0.58 -14.14 -6.49
N SER A 106 0.10 -15.36 -6.75
CA SER A 106 0.31 -16.07 -8.03
C SER A 106 -0.54 -15.52 -9.17
N SER A 107 -1.73 -14.97 -8.87
CA SER A 107 -2.59 -14.29 -9.86
C SER A 107 -1.85 -13.15 -10.56
N TYR A 108 -0.97 -12.45 -9.82
CA TYR A 108 -0.15 -11.38 -10.36
C TYR A 108 1.01 -11.87 -11.24
N ARG A 109 1.40 -13.15 -11.17
CA ARG A 109 2.61 -13.69 -11.83
C ARG A 109 2.40 -14.16 -13.26
N LEU A 110 1.50 -13.53 -14.03
CA LEU A 110 1.33 -13.82 -15.46
C LEU A 110 2.00 -12.73 -16.33
N PRO A 111 3.34 -12.78 -16.50
CA PRO A 111 4.12 -11.71 -17.13
C PRO A 111 3.82 -11.50 -18.62
N ALA A 112 3.25 -12.49 -19.32
CA ALA A 112 3.17 -12.49 -20.78
C ALA A 112 2.27 -11.39 -21.38
N ARG A 113 1.25 -10.91 -20.65
CA ARG A 113 0.41 -9.80 -21.12
C ARG A 113 0.70 -8.46 -20.46
N PHE A 114 1.14 -8.41 -19.20
CA PHE A 114 1.59 -7.15 -18.58
C PHE A 114 2.73 -6.52 -19.38
N ALA A 115 3.69 -7.33 -19.83
CA ALA A 115 4.77 -6.88 -20.70
C ALA A 115 4.28 -6.23 -22.01
N ARG A 116 3.18 -6.74 -22.60
CA ARG A 116 2.58 -6.15 -23.81
C ARG A 116 1.85 -4.84 -23.54
N ALA A 117 1.33 -4.67 -22.32
CA ALA A 117 0.71 -3.43 -21.86
C ALA A 117 1.71 -2.44 -21.25
N GLY A 118 3.02 -2.71 -21.31
CA GLY A 118 4.07 -1.88 -20.69
C GLY A 118 4.02 -1.84 -19.15
N LEU A 119 3.29 -2.78 -18.52
CA LEU A 119 3.14 -2.88 -17.08
C LEU A 119 4.09 -3.94 -16.52
N VAL A 120 4.50 -3.74 -15.28
CA VAL A 120 5.37 -4.64 -14.53
C VAL A 120 4.80 -4.88 -13.14
N LEU A 121 5.23 -5.98 -12.53
CA LEU A 121 5.00 -6.20 -11.12
C LEU A 121 5.87 -5.27 -10.29
N GLN A 122 5.38 -4.91 -9.11
CA GLN A 122 6.10 -4.12 -8.12
C GLN A 122 7.50 -4.69 -7.91
N ASN A 123 8.49 -3.88 -8.30
CA ASN A 123 9.89 -4.18 -8.17
C ASN A 123 10.61 -2.97 -7.58
N ILE A 124 10.68 -2.94 -6.25
CA ILE A 124 11.45 -1.94 -5.51
C ILE A 124 12.66 -2.66 -4.92
N PRO A 125 13.90 -2.25 -5.25
CA PRO A 125 15.11 -2.93 -4.79
C PRO A 125 15.45 -2.51 -3.35
N LEU A 126 14.59 -2.86 -2.38
CA LEU A 126 14.71 -2.47 -0.97
C LEU A 126 16.08 -2.82 -0.37
N ALA A 127 16.67 -3.94 -0.79
CA ALA A 127 17.97 -4.41 -0.30
C ALA A 127 19.17 -3.55 -0.75
N THR A 128 19.03 -2.77 -1.83
CA THR A 128 20.10 -1.93 -2.37
C THR A 128 19.75 -0.43 -2.30
N LEU A 129 18.75 -0.06 -1.50
CA LEU A 129 18.38 1.35 -1.29
C LEU A 129 19.46 2.16 -0.59
N GLY A 130 20.31 1.52 0.22
CA GLY A 130 21.29 2.21 1.07
C GLY A 130 20.68 2.85 2.32
N VAL A 131 19.40 2.60 2.59
CA VAL A 131 18.66 3.09 3.76
C VAL A 131 18.24 1.88 4.61
N PRO A 132 18.24 1.97 5.96
CA PRO A 132 17.72 0.90 6.82
C PRO A 132 16.26 0.55 6.46
N VAL A 133 15.92 -0.74 6.47
CA VAL A 133 14.57 -1.23 6.18
C VAL A 133 14.07 -2.11 7.31
N SER A 134 12.91 -1.74 7.88
CA SER A 134 12.12 -2.54 8.83
C SER A 134 10.98 -3.24 8.10
N TYR A 135 10.67 -4.47 8.51
CA TYR A 135 9.59 -5.28 7.95
C TYR A 135 8.66 -5.74 9.08
N PRO A 136 7.73 -4.88 9.54
CA PRO A 136 6.86 -5.18 10.67
C PRO A 136 5.66 -6.01 10.24
N ASP A 137 5.95 -7.17 9.67
CA ASP A 137 4.96 -8.08 9.14
C ASP A 137 5.09 -9.45 9.81
N MET A 138 4.10 -10.31 9.60
CA MET A 138 4.10 -11.65 10.15
C MET A 138 5.30 -12.46 9.67
N THR A 139 5.92 -13.18 10.61
CA THR A 139 6.89 -14.21 10.25
C THR A 139 6.23 -15.33 9.44
N ASP A 140 7.03 -16.14 8.76
CA ASP A 140 6.54 -17.33 8.06
C ASP A 140 5.71 -18.24 8.96
N GLU A 141 6.13 -18.40 10.21
CA GLU A 141 5.45 -19.22 11.21
C GLU A 141 4.12 -18.60 11.64
N GLN A 142 4.09 -17.28 11.88
CA GLN A 142 2.88 -16.55 12.25
C GLN A 142 1.84 -16.55 11.14
N PHE A 143 2.29 -16.36 9.88
CA PHE A 143 1.42 -16.46 8.72
C PHE A 143 0.93 -17.89 8.52
N SER A 144 1.82 -18.89 8.63
CA SER A 144 1.45 -20.31 8.53
C SER A 144 0.47 -20.75 9.63
N ALA A 145 0.58 -20.16 10.82
CA ALA A 145 -0.37 -20.40 11.92
C ALA A 145 -1.74 -19.80 11.59
N GLY A 146 -1.78 -18.52 11.24
CA GLY A 146 -3.04 -17.87 10.84
C GLY A 146 -3.69 -18.54 9.63
N TRP A 147 -2.91 -18.94 8.62
CA TRP A 147 -3.43 -19.68 7.46
C TRP A 147 -4.05 -21.04 7.82
N ARG A 148 -3.62 -21.68 8.92
CA ARG A 148 -4.25 -22.92 9.39
C ARG A 148 -5.59 -22.66 10.07
N GLU A 149 -5.78 -21.49 10.64
CA GLU A 149 -7.03 -21.05 11.26
C GLU A 149 -8.08 -20.66 10.21
N VAL A 150 -7.64 -20.24 9.01
CA VAL A 150 -8.53 -19.98 7.87
C VAL A 150 -9.34 -21.25 7.52
N PRO A 151 -10.68 -21.17 7.44
CA PRO A 151 -11.52 -22.31 7.08
C PRO A 151 -11.08 -22.98 5.76
N PRO A 152 -11.06 -24.33 5.68
CA PRO A 152 -10.54 -25.06 4.53
C PRO A 152 -11.17 -24.67 3.18
N TRP A 153 -12.46 -24.31 3.19
CA TRP A 153 -13.18 -23.94 1.99
C TRP A 153 -12.74 -22.56 1.46
N GLN A 154 -12.38 -21.59 2.32
CA GLN A 154 -11.79 -20.32 1.90
C GLN A 154 -10.41 -20.54 1.28
N ARG A 155 -9.60 -21.42 1.88
CA ARG A 155 -8.30 -21.82 1.32
C ARG A 155 -8.43 -22.47 -0.05
N MET A 156 -9.44 -23.32 -0.22
CA MET A 156 -9.76 -23.95 -1.50
C MET A 156 -10.17 -22.89 -2.54
N LEU A 157 -11.03 -21.93 -2.17
CA LEU A 157 -11.43 -20.83 -3.06
C LEU A 157 -10.24 -19.98 -3.50
N VAL A 158 -9.34 -19.61 -2.60
CA VAL A 158 -8.11 -18.88 -2.96
C VAL A 158 -7.25 -19.70 -3.93
N THR A 159 -7.06 -20.99 -3.63
CA THR A 159 -6.19 -21.87 -4.43
C THR A 159 -6.77 -22.14 -5.82
N ALA A 160 -8.08 -22.31 -5.93
CA ALA A 160 -8.77 -22.55 -7.19
C ALA A 160 -9.08 -21.25 -7.97
N GLY A 161 -9.37 -20.17 -7.25
CA GLY A 161 -9.70 -18.85 -7.80
C GLY A 161 -8.49 -18.14 -8.39
N ALA A 162 -7.32 -18.23 -7.75
CA ALA A 162 -6.10 -17.58 -8.24
C ALA A 162 -5.73 -17.94 -9.70
N PRO A 163 -5.68 -19.22 -10.13
CA PRO A 163 -5.40 -19.55 -11.52
C PRO A 163 -6.53 -19.12 -12.47
N VAL A 164 -7.80 -19.18 -12.04
CA VAL A 164 -8.95 -18.72 -12.85
C VAL A 164 -8.87 -17.21 -13.07
N ALA A 165 -8.63 -16.43 -12.01
CA ALA A 165 -8.42 -14.99 -12.10
C ALA A 165 -7.22 -14.66 -13.00
N GLY A 166 -6.12 -15.41 -12.85
CA GLY A 166 -4.96 -15.28 -13.73
C GLY A 166 -5.30 -15.54 -15.20
N LEU A 167 -6.01 -16.63 -15.52
CA LEU A 167 -6.44 -16.94 -16.88
C LEU A 167 -7.43 -15.90 -17.42
N TYR A 168 -8.34 -15.40 -16.59
CA TYR A 168 -9.26 -14.32 -16.94
C TYR A 168 -8.51 -13.03 -17.27
N GLN A 169 -7.55 -12.62 -16.43
CA GLN A 169 -6.69 -11.47 -16.72
C GLN A 169 -5.82 -11.71 -17.96
N LEU A 170 -5.36 -12.93 -18.19
CA LEU A 170 -4.64 -13.28 -19.41
C LEU A 170 -5.54 -13.20 -20.65
N ALA A 171 -6.83 -13.49 -20.55
CA ALA A 171 -7.76 -13.46 -21.67
C ALA A 171 -8.32 -12.05 -21.93
N PHE A 172 -8.63 -11.29 -20.87
CA PHE A 172 -9.44 -10.07 -20.91
C PHE A 172 -8.79 -8.85 -20.23
N GLY A 173 -7.61 -8.99 -19.63
CA GLY A 173 -6.89 -7.91 -18.97
C GLY A 173 -6.49 -6.80 -19.94
N SER A 174 -6.94 -5.58 -19.66
CA SER A 174 -6.55 -4.34 -20.32
C SER A 174 -6.25 -3.28 -19.25
N ARG A 175 -5.51 -2.21 -19.60
CA ARG A 175 -5.26 -1.08 -18.67
C ARG A 175 -6.57 -0.52 -18.08
N ARG A 176 -7.63 -0.41 -18.90
CA ARG A 176 -8.99 -0.02 -18.45
C ARG A 176 -9.68 -1.04 -17.56
N ALA A 177 -9.43 -2.34 -17.74
CA ALA A 177 -9.98 -3.36 -16.84
C ALA A 177 -9.30 -3.30 -15.47
N LEU A 178 -7.97 -3.15 -15.45
CA LEU A 178 -7.19 -2.98 -14.22
C LEU A 178 -7.54 -1.68 -13.49
N ALA A 179 -7.72 -0.58 -14.22
CA ALA A 179 -8.15 0.70 -13.65
C ALA A 179 -9.51 0.57 -12.95
N ARG A 180 -10.49 -0.09 -13.58
CA ARG A 180 -11.80 -0.34 -12.97
C ARG A 180 -11.72 -1.22 -11.73
N GLU A 181 -10.84 -2.23 -11.72
CA GLU A 181 -10.63 -3.09 -10.55
C GLU A 181 -10.00 -2.32 -9.38
N LEU A 182 -9.09 -1.37 -9.67
CA LEU A 182 -8.48 -0.49 -8.66
C LEU A 182 -9.45 0.57 -8.13
N GLU A 183 -10.35 1.06 -8.98
CA GLU A 183 -11.45 1.97 -8.60
C GLU A 183 -12.39 1.27 -7.62
N THR A 184 -12.80 0.04 -7.90
CA THR A 184 -13.57 -0.78 -6.95
C THR A 184 -12.75 -1.20 -5.73
N THR A 185 -11.42 -1.10 -5.74
CA THR A 185 -10.58 -1.38 -4.57
C THR A 185 -10.53 -0.28 -3.54
N ASP A 186 -10.62 0.98 -3.98
CA ASP A 186 -10.67 2.11 -3.06
C ASP A 186 -12.07 2.34 -2.48
N GLU A 187 -13.13 1.87 -3.14
CA GLU A 187 -14.52 2.15 -2.72
C GLU A 187 -15.39 0.90 -2.42
N HIS A 188 -14.99 -0.33 -2.78
CA HIS A 188 -15.97 -1.43 -2.86
C HIS A 188 -15.53 -2.87 -2.53
N TRP A 189 -14.24 -3.23 -2.52
CA TRP A 189 -13.89 -4.63 -2.17
C TRP A 189 -14.24 -5.00 -0.73
N HIS A 190 -14.29 -4.03 0.19
CA HIS A 190 -14.86 -4.28 1.52
C HIS A 190 -16.34 -4.68 1.38
N ASP A 191 -17.19 -3.90 0.70
CA ASP A 191 -18.64 -4.18 0.70
C ASP A 191 -19.06 -5.38 -0.19
N GLU A 192 -18.35 -5.68 -1.29
CA GLU A 192 -18.75 -6.75 -2.22
C GLU A 192 -18.30 -8.16 -1.77
N LEU A 193 -17.19 -8.28 -1.02
CA LEU A 193 -16.79 -9.52 -0.34
C LEU A 193 -17.43 -9.67 1.05
N MET A 194 -17.71 -8.57 1.77
CA MET A 194 -18.37 -8.60 3.08
C MET A 194 -19.88 -8.88 2.99
N ASN A 195 -20.48 -8.86 1.79
CA ASN A 195 -21.84 -9.38 1.59
C ASN A 195 -21.89 -10.92 1.51
N ILE A 196 -20.73 -11.57 1.64
CA ILE A 196 -20.62 -12.99 1.95
C ILE A 196 -19.97 -13.05 3.34
N ASP A 197 -20.75 -13.34 4.40
CA ASP A 197 -20.36 -13.53 5.83
C ASP A 197 -19.27 -14.63 6.06
N SER A 198 -18.41 -14.83 5.09
CA SER A 198 -17.77 -16.09 4.79
C SER A 198 -16.27 -15.92 4.57
N MET A 199 -15.74 -14.70 4.43
CA MET A 199 -14.29 -14.46 4.20
C MET A 199 -13.58 -13.82 5.39
N ASP A 200 -14.24 -13.66 6.53
CA ASP A 200 -13.76 -12.85 7.67
C ASP A 200 -12.39 -13.26 8.18
N GLU A 201 -12.12 -14.57 8.35
CA GLU A 201 -10.83 -15.03 8.87
C GLU A 201 -9.69 -14.79 7.87
N LEU A 202 -9.96 -14.91 6.57
CA LEU A 202 -9.00 -14.57 5.53
C LEU A 202 -8.72 -13.07 5.51
N MET A 203 -9.76 -12.23 5.60
CA MET A 203 -9.62 -10.78 5.61
C MET A 203 -8.96 -10.26 6.88
N ALA A 204 -9.25 -10.85 8.05
CA ALA A 204 -8.58 -10.52 9.30
C ALA A 204 -7.09 -10.88 9.25
N LEU A 205 -6.73 -11.99 8.61
CA LEU A 205 -5.33 -12.37 8.39
C LEU A 205 -4.63 -11.43 7.40
N LEU A 206 -5.28 -11.08 6.30
CA LEU A 206 -4.71 -10.26 5.22
C LEU A 206 -4.78 -8.76 5.47
N GLY A 207 -5.57 -8.29 6.43
CA GLY A 207 -5.73 -6.87 6.77
C GLY A 207 -5.37 -6.63 8.24
N GLU A 208 -6.34 -6.85 9.13
CA GLU A 208 -6.32 -6.39 10.52
C GLU A 208 -5.04 -6.77 11.29
N LYS A 209 -4.58 -8.02 11.16
CA LYS A 209 -3.37 -8.47 11.85
C LYS A 209 -2.10 -7.79 11.32
N ARG A 210 -2.03 -7.53 10.02
CA ARG A 210 -0.90 -6.82 9.37
C ARG A 210 -0.93 -5.34 9.73
N ASP A 211 -2.12 -4.73 9.73
CA ASP A 211 -2.31 -3.34 10.13
C ASP A 211 -1.86 -3.10 11.58
N ARG A 212 -2.23 -4.01 12.50
CA ARG A 212 -1.81 -3.95 13.90
C ARG A 212 -0.28 -4.00 14.06
N LEU A 213 0.40 -4.88 13.32
CA LEU A 213 1.86 -4.97 13.37
C LEU A 213 2.54 -3.72 12.81
N LEU A 214 2.02 -3.20 11.69
CA LEU A 214 2.52 -1.96 11.09
C LEU A 214 2.33 -0.78 12.04
N ILE A 215 1.12 -0.58 12.58
CA ILE A 215 0.84 0.52 13.51
C ILE A 215 1.72 0.41 14.76
N ALA A 216 1.94 -0.79 15.30
CA ALA A 216 2.81 -1.01 16.46
C ALA A 216 4.27 -0.62 16.17
N GLU A 217 4.79 -0.92 14.98
CA GLU A 217 6.14 -0.50 14.58
C GLU A 217 6.24 1.02 14.44
N LEU A 218 5.23 1.67 13.85
CA LEU A 218 5.24 3.14 13.69
C LEU A 218 5.13 3.87 15.04
N ASP A 219 4.33 3.33 15.97
CA ASP A 219 4.26 3.79 17.35
C ASP A 219 5.61 3.64 18.06
N ASP A 220 6.27 2.48 17.89
CA ASP A 220 7.58 2.26 18.49
C ASP A 220 8.67 3.17 17.91
N ILE A 221 8.68 3.39 16.59
CA ILE A 221 9.55 4.37 15.93
C ILE A 221 9.28 5.77 16.48
N HIS A 222 8.02 6.17 16.65
CA HIS A 222 7.68 7.46 17.21
C HIS A 222 8.20 7.63 18.64
N ARG A 223 8.03 6.63 19.50
CA ARG A 223 8.54 6.68 20.88
C ARG A 223 10.06 6.79 20.92
N ARG A 224 10.77 6.05 20.08
CA ARG A 224 12.24 6.02 20.07
C ARG A 224 12.85 7.26 19.42
N ARG A 225 12.29 7.70 18.29
CA ARG A 225 12.91 8.68 17.38
C ARG A 225 12.08 9.95 17.19
N GLY A 226 10.98 10.13 17.94
CA GLY A 226 10.08 11.27 17.80
C GLY A 226 10.73 12.64 18.09
N HIS A 227 11.94 12.69 18.63
CA HIS A 227 12.69 13.93 18.82
C HIS A 227 13.70 14.20 17.69
N GLU A 228 13.93 13.22 16.80
CA GLU A 228 14.87 13.32 15.69
C GLU A 228 14.20 13.86 14.43
N PRO A 229 14.88 14.72 13.64
CA PRO A 229 14.35 15.28 12.41
C PRO A 229 14.47 14.29 11.24
N VAL A 230 13.81 13.15 11.36
CA VAL A 230 13.93 12.04 10.41
C VAL A 230 12.64 11.80 9.66
N THR A 231 12.77 11.30 8.43
CA THR A 231 11.66 10.93 7.57
C THR A 231 11.61 9.42 7.41
N VAL A 232 10.49 8.84 7.81
CA VAL A 232 10.23 7.40 7.74
C VAL A 232 9.29 7.14 6.57
N ALA A 233 9.77 6.42 5.56
CA ALA A 233 8.91 5.98 4.47
C ALA A 233 8.13 4.72 4.88
N VAL A 234 6.83 4.68 4.59
CA VAL A 234 5.96 3.52 4.78
C VAL A 234 5.52 3.02 3.41
N VAL A 235 5.96 1.83 3.03
CA VAL A 235 5.75 1.23 1.70
C VAL A 235 4.89 0.00 1.85
N TYR A 236 3.57 0.17 1.72
CA TYR A 236 2.57 -0.86 1.96
C TYR A 236 1.47 -0.80 0.92
N GLY A 237 0.81 -1.93 0.67
CA GLY A 237 -0.38 -2.00 -0.17
C GLY A 237 -1.42 -0.96 0.22
N ALA A 238 -2.07 -0.36 -0.78
CA ALA A 238 -2.98 0.77 -0.59
C ALA A 238 -4.08 0.53 0.47
N ALA A 239 -4.57 -0.70 0.59
CA ALA A 239 -5.58 -1.12 1.57
C ALA A 239 -5.16 -0.86 3.03
N HIS A 240 -3.86 -0.90 3.34
CA HIS A 240 -3.34 -0.71 4.70
C HIS A 240 -3.21 0.76 5.11
N VAL A 241 -3.35 1.70 4.17
CA VAL A 241 -3.04 3.12 4.39
C VAL A 241 -4.06 3.79 5.29
N ALA A 242 -5.37 3.54 5.09
CA ALA A 242 -6.40 4.13 5.93
C ALA A 242 -6.27 3.74 7.41
N PRO A 243 -6.14 2.44 7.77
CA PRO A 243 -5.85 2.02 9.14
C PRO A 243 -4.62 2.72 9.75
N VAL A 244 -3.52 2.85 9.00
CA VAL A 244 -2.31 3.53 9.46
C VAL A 244 -2.55 5.00 9.76
N VAL A 245 -3.20 5.72 8.84
CA VAL A 245 -3.48 7.16 9.03
C VAL A 245 -4.37 7.38 10.24
N TYR A 246 -5.43 6.59 10.41
CA TYR A 246 -6.31 6.67 11.57
C TYR A 246 -5.60 6.28 12.87
N GLY A 247 -4.80 5.20 12.84
CA GLY A 247 -4.03 4.73 14.00
C GLY A 247 -3.03 5.76 14.49
N MET A 248 -2.22 6.33 13.59
CA MET A 248 -1.21 7.34 13.95
C MET A 248 -1.84 8.67 14.41
N ARG A 249 -3.01 9.01 13.87
CA ARG A 249 -3.80 10.14 14.37
C ARG A 249 -4.32 9.89 15.79
N ALA A 250 -4.87 8.71 16.06
CA ALA A 250 -5.43 8.35 17.36
C ALA A 250 -4.37 8.22 18.45
N LEU A 251 -3.25 7.54 18.15
CA LEU A 251 -2.18 7.27 19.13
C LEU A 251 -1.33 8.51 19.43
N HIS A 252 -1.01 9.29 18.39
CA HIS A 252 0.02 10.33 18.50
C HIS A 252 -0.39 11.68 17.94
N GLY A 253 -1.60 11.85 17.40
CA GLY A 253 -2.07 13.15 16.89
C GLY A 253 -1.43 13.58 15.57
N TYR A 254 -0.91 12.65 14.76
CA TYR A 254 -0.45 12.99 13.41
C TYR A 254 -1.63 13.44 12.53
N GLY A 255 -1.37 14.46 11.71
CA GLY A 255 -2.31 14.94 10.69
C GLY A 255 -1.72 14.83 9.30
N LEU A 256 -2.58 14.58 8.32
CA LEU A 256 -2.22 14.65 6.91
C LEU A 256 -1.95 16.12 6.55
N ARG A 257 -0.73 16.43 6.08
CA ARG A 257 -0.34 17.80 5.72
C ARG A 257 -0.24 18.07 4.22
N GLY A 258 -0.32 17.02 3.41
CA GLY A 258 -0.32 17.10 1.96
C GLY A 258 -0.27 15.71 1.34
N ALA A 259 -0.64 15.66 0.06
CA ALA A 259 -0.49 14.50 -0.80
C ALA A 259 0.23 14.93 -2.07
N GLY A 260 1.29 14.23 -2.43
CA GLY A 260 1.84 14.27 -3.79
C GLY A 260 1.26 13.14 -4.61
N TRP A 261 1.13 13.28 -5.92
CA TRP A 261 0.63 12.19 -6.77
C TRP A 261 1.76 11.54 -7.56
N LEU A 262 1.67 10.22 -7.73
CA LEU A 262 2.49 9.45 -8.65
C LEU A 262 1.58 8.68 -9.61
N THR A 263 1.82 8.85 -10.90
CA THR A 263 1.14 8.02 -11.91
C THR A 263 1.60 6.57 -11.78
N VAL A 264 0.63 5.68 -11.60
CA VAL A 264 0.84 4.23 -11.59
C VAL A 264 0.88 3.72 -13.02
N PHE A 265 -0.07 4.12 -13.88
CA PHE A 265 -0.07 3.91 -15.33
C PHE A 265 -1.09 4.81 -16.03
N ASP A 266 -0.84 5.14 -17.30
CA ASP A 266 -1.79 5.88 -18.16
C ASP A 266 -2.76 4.93 -18.88
N LEU A 267 -3.90 5.43 -19.39
CA LEU A 267 -4.93 4.63 -20.11
C LEU A 267 -4.82 4.61 -21.63
#